data_AF-A0A7K2VNH2-F1
#
_entry.id   AF-A0A7K2VNH2-F1
#
_cell.length_a   1.000
_cell.length_b   1.000
_cell.length_c   1.000
_cell.angle_alpha   90.00
_cell.angle_beta   90.00
_cell.angle_gamma   90.00
#
_symmetry.space_group_name_H-M   'P 1'
#
loop_
_entity.id
_entity.type
_entity.pdbx_description
1 polymer ?
#
loop_
_entity_poly.entity_id
_entity_poly.type
_entity_poly.pdbx_seq_one_letter_code
_entity_poly.pdbx_strand_id
1 'polypeptide(L)'
;MRGWMRDLSDLALPTECGGCGSPPAVLCGRCRALLERAEPRRVRPVPEPPGLPVVHAAAPYAREVRALLLAHKERGALALTGALGAALAGAVCAGLGPEPGRSKAESRAGPVILVPVPSARWAVRRRGHDPVRRMALVAA
;
A
#
# COMPACT_ATOMS: atom_id res chain seq x y z
N MET A 1 -14.98 14.15 33.99
CA MET A 1 -13.62 14.34 33.40
C MET A 1 -13.19 13.23 32.43
N ARG A 2 -13.51 11.94 32.66
CA ARG A 2 -13.10 10.85 31.75
C ARG A 2 -13.82 10.82 30.37
N GLY A 3 -15.03 11.36 30.27
CA GLY A 3 -15.78 11.43 29.00
C GLY A 3 -15.18 12.42 28.00
N TRP A 4 -14.90 13.66 28.44
CA TRP A 4 -14.28 14.69 27.61
C TRP A 4 -12.92 14.31 27.03
N MET A 5 -12.07 13.58 27.77
CA MET A 5 -10.81 13.08 27.23
C MET A 5 -11.01 12.03 26.14
N ARG A 6 -12.08 11.23 26.22
CA ARG A 6 -12.44 10.24 25.20
C ARG A 6 -12.99 10.92 23.95
N ASP A 7 -13.84 11.94 24.11
CA ASP A 7 -14.37 12.75 23.00
C ASP A 7 -13.27 13.55 22.28
N LEU A 8 -12.32 14.12 23.02
CA LEU A 8 -11.13 14.78 22.45
C LEU A 8 -10.17 13.78 21.78
N SER A 9 -10.05 12.56 22.31
CA SER A 9 -9.25 11.51 21.70
C SER A 9 -9.89 10.98 20.42
N ASP A 10 -11.22 10.86 20.37
CA ASP A 10 -11.97 10.51 19.15
C ASP A 10 -11.83 11.58 18.06
N LEU A 11 -11.70 12.85 18.46
CA LEU A 11 -11.42 13.96 17.54
C LEU A 11 -9.96 13.94 17.02
N ALA A 12 -9.02 13.40 17.80
CA ALA A 12 -7.58 13.48 17.53
C ALA A 12 -6.95 12.17 17.00
N LEU A 13 -7.57 11.02 17.26
CA LEU A 13 -7.07 9.69 16.91
C LEU A 13 -8.15 8.90 16.17
N PRO A 14 -7.82 8.19 15.08
CA PRO A 14 -8.82 7.41 14.36
C PRO A 14 -9.43 6.35 15.28
N THR A 15 -10.75 6.44 15.44
CA THR A 15 -11.52 5.59 16.35
C THR A 15 -11.69 4.18 15.81
N GLU A 16 -11.56 3.99 14.50
CA GLU A 16 -11.86 2.75 13.80
C GLU A 16 -10.78 2.33 12.80
N CYS A 17 -10.70 1.03 12.54
CA CYS A 17 -9.79 0.50 11.53
C CYS A 17 -10.21 0.91 10.13
N GLY A 18 -9.28 1.52 9.38
CA GLY A 18 -9.52 1.94 8.00
C GLY A 18 -9.85 0.79 7.03
N GLY A 19 -9.60 -0.46 7.45
CA GLY A 19 -9.92 -1.68 6.72
C GLY A 19 -11.29 -2.27 7.06
N CYS A 20 -11.48 -2.68 8.32
CA CYS A 20 -12.68 -3.41 8.75
C CYS A 20 -13.65 -2.61 9.64
N GLY A 21 -13.32 -1.36 10.02
CA GLY A 21 -14.17 -0.51 10.87
C GLY A 21 -14.19 -0.85 12.36
N SER A 22 -13.43 -1.85 12.82
CA SER A 22 -13.43 -2.23 14.24
C SER A 22 -12.63 -1.23 15.10
N PRO A 23 -13.18 -0.73 16.23
CA PRO A 23 -12.44 0.12 17.17
C PRO A 23 -11.60 -0.69 18.18
N PRO A 24 -10.57 -0.09 18.84
CA PRO A 24 -9.89 1.16 18.50
C PRO A 24 -8.53 0.88 17.84
N ALA A 25 -8.38 1.17 16.55
CA ALA A 25 -7.07 1.14 15.87
C ALA A 25 -7.19 1.73 14.46
N VAL A 26 -6.21 2.49 13.97
CA VAL A 26 -6.14 2.86 12.54
C VAL A 26 -5.96 1.63 11.64
N LEU A 27 -5.19 0.65 12.15
CA LEU A 27 -4.93 -0.66 11.53
C LEU A 27 -4.94 -1.74 12.62
N CYS A 28 -6.02 -2.52 12.70
CA CYS A 28 -6.10 -3.63 13.64
C CYS A 28 -5.18 -4.79 13.23
N GLY A 29 -4.86 -5.68 14.17
CA GLY A 29 -3.97 -6.83 13.94
C GLY A 29 -4.44 -7.75 12.81
N ARG A 30 -5.77 -7.94 12.65
CA ARG A 30 -6.34 -8.73 11.54
C ARG A 30 -6.06 -8.09 10.18
N CYS A 31 -6.33 -6.80 10.04
CA CYS A 31 -6.09 -6.08 8.80
C CYS A 31 -4.60 -5.94 8.47
N ARG A 32 -3.75 -5.81 9.50
CA ARG A 32 -2.30 -5.88 9.36
C ARG A 32 -1.85 -7.23 8.83
N ALA A 33 -2.32 -8.32 9.43
CA ALA A 33 -2.01 -9.67 9.00
C ALA A 33 -2.49 -9.96 7.56
N LEU A 34 -3.59 -9.35 7.11
CA LEU A 34 -4.02 -9.44 5.72
C LEU A 34 -3.01 -8.85 4.74
N LEU A 35 -2.34 -7.76 5.11
CA LEU A 35 -1.27 -7.17 4.27
C LEU A 35 0.02 -7.97 4.37
N GLU A 36 0.40 -8.41 5.57
CA GLU A 36 1.66 -9.14 5.82
C GLU A 36 1.66 -10.55 5.24
N ARG A 37 0.51 -11.22 5.20
CA ARG A 37 0.35 -12.59 4.66
C ARG A 37 -0.02 -12.61 3.18
N ALA A 38 -0.33 -11.46 2.58
CA ALA A 38 -0.64 -11.42 1.17
C ALA A 38 0.62 -11.74 0.37
N GLU A 39 0.55 -12.78 -0.44
CA GLU A 39 1.64 -13.15 -1.33
C GLU A 39 1.59 -12.27 -2.60
N PRO A 40 2.64 -11.49 -2.87
CA PRO A 40 2.70 -10.71 -4.08
C PRO A 40 2.73 -11.61 -5.31
N ARG A 41 1.97 -11.25 -6.34
CA ARG A 41 1.83 -12.08 -7.54
C ARG A 41 1.71 -11.28 -8.82
N ARG A 42 2.09 -11.90 -9.94
CA ARG A 42 1.86 -11.36 -11.28
C ARG A 42 0.34 -11.24 -11.54
N VAL A 43 -0.09 -10.08 -12.01
CA VAL A 43 -1.49 -9.79 -12.37
C VAL A 43 -1.58 -9.35 -13.82
N ARG A 44 -2.57 -9.87 -14.56
CA ARG A 44 -2.81 -9.55 -15.97
C ARG A 44 -4.28 -9.76 -16.35
N PRO A 45 -4.82 -9.01 -17.31
CA PRO A 45 -6.09 -9.33 -17.96
C PRO A 45 -6.03 -10.68 -18.71
N VAL A 46 -7.19 -11.26 -18.98
CA VAL A 46 -7.33 -12.45 -19.83
C VAL A 46 -8.30 -12.13 -20.97
N PRO A 47 -7.85 -12.09 -22.25
CA PRO A 47 -6.47 -12.30 -22.70
C PRO A 47 -5.53 -11.13 -22.32
N GLU A 48 -4.22 -11.39 -22.28
CA GLU A 48 -3.21 -10.36 -22.00
C GLU A 48 -2.96 -9.51 -23.27
N PRO A 49 -3.17 -8.17 -23.22
CA PRO A 49 -2.94 -7.33 -24.39
C PRO A 49 -1.44 -7.25 -24.74
N PRO A 50 -1.08 -7.23 -26.04
CA PRO A 50 0.31 -7.07 -26.46
C PRO A 50 0.93 -5.78 -25.90
N GLY A 51 2.16 -5.87 -25.41
CA GLY A 51 2.91 -4.73 -24.89
C GLY A 51 2.58 -4.32 -23.44
N LEU A 52 1.72 -5.07 -22.74
CA LEU A 52 1.49 -4.83 -21.30
C LEU A 52 2.78 -5.10 -20.51
N PRO A 53 3.29 -4.14 -19.72
CA PRO A 53 4.41 -4.40 -18.83
C PRO A 53 4.06 -5.46 -17.79
N VAL A 54 5.05 -6.21 -17.31
CA VAL A 54 4.83 -7.16 -16.20
C VAL A 54 4.36 -6.39 -14.96
N VAL A 55 3.15 -6.69 -14.49
CA VAL A 55 2.56 -6.07 -13.31
C VAL A 55 2.54 -7.06 -12.16
N HIS A 56 3.05 -6.63 -11.00
CA HIS A 56 2.92 -7.34 -9.73
C HIS A 56 2.00 -6.57 -8.78
N ALA A 57 1.16 -7.30 -8.04
CA ALA A 57 0.30 -6.74 -7.01
C ALA A 57 0.64 -7.35 -5.66
N ALA A 58 0.71 -6.51 -4.62
CA ALA A 58 0.97 -6.95 -3.24
C ALA A 58 -0.18 -7.77 -2.65
N ALA A 59 -1.42 -7.46 -3.04
CA ALA A 59 -2.62 -8.11 -2.52
C ALA A 59 -3.79 -7.94 -3.50
N PRO A 60 -4.83 -8.80 -3.44
CA PRO A 60 -6.08 -8.56 -4.15
C PRO A 60 -6.73 -7.25 -3.73
N TYR A 61 -7.13 -6.41 -4.69
CA TYR A 61 -7.88 -5.18 -4.42
C TYR A 61 -9.35 -5.49 -4.09
N ALA A 62 -9.60 -5.95 -2.87
CA ALA A 62 -10.92 -6.31 -2.39
C ALA A 62 -11.10 -5.96 -0.90
N ARG A 63 -12.37 -5.82 -0.48
CA ARG A 63 -12.80 -5.67 0.92
C ARG A 63 -11.88 -4.79 1.77
N GLU A 64 -11.27 -5.33 2.83
CA GLU A 64 -10.44 -4.62 3.80
C GLU A 64 -9.20 -4.00 3.14
N VAL A 65 -8.54 -4.69 2.21
CA VAL A 65 -7.37 -4.16 1.48
C VAL A 65 -7.77 -2.93 0.65
N ARG A 66 -8.90 -3.02 -0.05
CA ARG A 66 -9.48 -1.87 -0.77
C ARG A 66 -9.79 -0.73 0.18
N ALA A 67 -10.40 -1.02 1.32
CA ALA A 67 -10.78 -0.01 2.31
C ALA A 67 -9.54 0.69 2.92
N LEU A 68 -8.47 -0.05 3.23
CA LEU A 68 -7.19 0.48 3.70
C LEU A 68 -6.54 1.41 2.67
N LEU A 69 -6.51 1.01 1.39
CA LEU A 69 -5.99 1.84 0.31
C LEU A 69 -6.79 3.14 0.18
N LEU A 70 -8.11 3.08 0.24
CA LEU A 70 -8.97 4.27 0.19
C LEU A 70 -8.84 5.14 1.45
N ALA A 71 -8.66 4.53 2.62
CA ALA A 71 -8.40 5.25 3.86
C ALA A 71 -7.12 6.08 3.75
N HIS A 72 -6.05 5.46 3.24
CA HIS A 72 -4.78 6.14 3.06
C HIS A 72 -4.82 7.19 1.95
N LYS A 73 -5.39 6.84 0.79
CA LYS A 73 -5.33 7.69 -0.42
C LYS A 73 -6.28 8.89 -0.35
N GLU A 74 -7.49 8.69 0.19
CA GLU A 74 -8.55 9.70 0.08
C GLU A 74 -9.03 10.23 1.44
N ARG A 75 -8.79 9.51 2.55
CA ARG A 75 -9.22 9.95 3.91
C ARG A 75 -8.07 10.37 4.82
N GLY A 76 -6.85 10.48 4.30
CA GLY A 76 -5.70 10.97 5.07
C GLY A 76 -5.26 10.05 6.21
N ALA A 77 -5.53 8.74 6.15
CA ALA A 77 -5.04 7.78 7.14
C ALA A 77 -3.53 7.55 6.99
N LEU A 78 -2.72 8.53 7.42
CA LEU A 78 -1.27 8.55 7.22
C LEU A 78 -0.55 7.44 7.99
N ALA A 79 -1.10 6.97 9.12
CA ALA A 79 -0.53 5.86 9.87
C ALA A 79 -0.50 4.53 9.08
N LEU A 80 -1.28 4.41 7.99
CA LEU A 80 -1.25 3.24 7.10
C LEU A 80 -0.03 3.22 6.17
N THR A 81 0.72 4.31 6.05
CA THR A 81 1.86 4.42 5.13
C THR A 81 2.87 3.30 5.33
N GLY A 82 3.22 2.98 6.58
CA GLY A 82 4.19 1.95 6.92
C GLY A 82 3.77 0.56 6.41
N ALA A 83 2.55 0.14 6.74
CA ALA A 83 2.03 -1.18 6.37
C ALA A 83 1.82 -1.31 4.86
N LEU A 84 1.28 -0.27 4.20
CA LEU A 84 1.07 -0.29 2.75
C LEU A 84 2.40 -0.21 1.98
N GLY A 85 3.39 0.54 2.49
CA GLY A 85 4.73 0.59 1.92
C GLY A 85 5.48 -0.75 2.05
N ALA A 86 5.38 -1.41 3.22
CA ALA A 86 5.97 -2.75 3.40
C ALA A 86 5.34 -3.79 2.44
N ALA A 87 4.02 -3.75 2.25
CA ALA A 87 3.35 -4.59 1.27
C ALA A 87 3.81 -4.28 -0.17
N LEU A 88 4.00 -3.00 -0.51
CA LEU A 88 4.56 -2.59 -1.80
C LEU A 88 6.00 -3.10 -1.99
N ALA A 89 6.85 -3.04 -0.96
CA ALA A 89 8.21 -3.59 -1.00
C ALA A 89 8.21 -5.08 -1.35
N GLY A 90 7.29 -5.86 -0.75
CA GLY A 90 7.09 -7.27 -1.09
C GLY A 90 6.78 -7.48 -2.58
N ALA A 91 5.91 -6.65 -3.16
CA ALA A 91 5.58 -6.73 -4.59
C ALA A 91 6.75 -6.34 -5.50
N VAL A 92 7.57 -5.36 -5.09
CA VAL A 92 8.80 -4.99 -5.78
C VAL A 92 9.78 -6.17 -5.77
N CYS A 93 10.04 -6.75 -4.59
CA CYS A 93 10.94 -7.91 -4.45
C CYS A 93 10.47 -9.10 -5.30
N ALA A 94 9.18 -9.40 -5.33
CA ALA A 94 8.63 -10.46 -6.17
C ALA A 94 8.85 -10.20 -7.67
N GLY A 95 8.68 -8.95 -8.12
CA GLY A 95 8.93 -8.57 -9.51
C GLY A 95 10.41 -8.48 -9.91
N LEU A 96 11.32 -8.44 -8.93
CA LEU A 96 12.77 -8.51 -9.14
C LEU A 96 13.32 -9.94 -9.06
N GLY A 97 12.49 -10.91 -8.66
CA GLY A 97 12.86 -12.31 -8.57
C GLY A 97 13.29 -12.88 -9.93
N PRO A 98 13.90 -14.09 -9.94
CA PRO A 98 14.38 -14.71 -11.17
C PRO A 98 13.20 -14.97 -12.12
N GLU A 99 13.12 -14.18 -13.18
CA GLU A 99 12.21 -14.42 -14.30
C GLU A 99 12.61 -15.73 -15.01
N PRO A 100 11.65 -16.58 -15.42
CA PRO A 100 11.94 -17.74 -16.27
C PRO A 100 12.64 -17.29 -17.55
N GLY A 101 13.92 -17.62 -17.71
CA GLY A 101 14.72 -17.31 -18.90
C GLY A 101 15.80 -16.24 -18.75
N ARG A 102 15.94 -15.59 -17.57
CA ARG A 102 17.13 -14.76 -17.27
C ARG A 102 18.22 -15.60 -16.62
N SER A 103 19.46 -15.45 -17.10
CA SER A 103 20.60 -16.15 -16.53
C SER A 103 20.98 -15.57 -15.15
N LYS A 104 21.48 -16.40 -14.22
CA LYS A 104 21.99 -15.97 -12.90
C LYS A 104 23.08 -14.87 -13.02
N ALA A 105 23.79 -14.81 -14.15
CA ALA A 105 24.82 -13.81 -14.42
C ALA A 105 24.25 -12.41 -14.71
N GLU A 106 23.08 -12.32 -15.33
CA GLU A 106 22.33 -11.07 -15.55
C GLU A 106 21.55 -10.62 -14.31
N SER A 107 21.48 -11.48 -13.30
CA SER A 107 20.77 -11.26 -12.04
C SER A 107 21.60 -10.52 -10.98
N ARG A 108 22.77 -9.95 -11.34
CA ARG A 108 23.45 -8.97 -10.49
C ARG A 108 22.63 -7.68 -10.48
N ALA A 109 21.62 -7.65 -9.62
CA ALA A 109 20.72 -6.52 -9.44
C ALA A 109 21.53 -5.30 -9.00
N GLY A 110 21.76 -4.37 -9.93
CA GLY A 110 22.13 -3.01 -9.59
C GLY A 110 21.04 -2.34 -8.74
N PRO A 111 21.28 -1.12 -8.25
CA PRO A 111 20.29 -0.39 -7.45
C PRO A 111 18.96 -0.27 -8.20
N VAL A 112 17.86 -0.54 -7.49
CA VAL A 112 16.49 -0.41 -8.02
C VAL A 112 15.96 0.97 -7.67
N ILE A 113 15.44 1.68 -8.66
CA ILE A 113 14.83 3.00 -8.48
C ILE A 113 13.31 2.84 -8.53
N LEU A 114 12.63 3.23 -7.44
CA LEU A 114 11.17 3.30 -7.41
C LEU A 114 10.69 4.67 -7.90
N VAL A 115 9.96 4.67 -9.01
CA VAL A 115 9.32 5.86 -9.57
C VAL A 115 7.82 5.81 -9.28
N PRO A 116 7.30 6.54 -8.27
CA PRO A 116 5.87 6.59 -8.02
C PRO A 116 5.17 7.33 -9.17
N VAL A 117 4.02 6.81 -9.61
CA VAL A 117 3.18 7.52 -10.58
C VAL A 117 2.79 8.88 -10.01
N PRO A 118 3.08 9.99 -10.71
CA PRO A 118 2.89 11.33 -10.17
C PRO A 118 1.41 11.60 -9.94
N SER A 119 1.09 12.10 -8.74
CA SER A 119 -0.22 12.66 -8.45
C SER A 119 -0.34 14.08 -9.03
N ALA A 120 -1.53 14.44 -9.52
CA ALA A 120 -1.79 15.81 -9.93
C ALA A 120 -1.54 16.80 -8.77
N ARG A 121 -0.84 17.92 -9.04
CA ARG A 121 -0.42 18.88 -7.99
C ARG A 121 -1.59 19.40 -7.15
N TRP A 122 -2.73 19.68 -7.79
CA TRP A 122 -3.95 20.14 -7.11
C TRP A 122 -4.52 19.08 -6.16
N ALA A 123 -4.40 17.79 -6.52
CA ALA A 123 -4.90 16.69 -5.71
C ALA A 123 -4.01 16.46 -4.47
N VAL A 124 -2.69 16.62 -4.61
CA VAL A 124 -1.74 16.62 -3.48
C VAL A 124 -2.05 17.77 -2.53
N ARG A 125 -2.23 19.00 -3.07
CA ARG A 125 -2.56 20.18 -2.26
C ARG A 125 -3.89 20.00 -1.50
N ARG A 126 -4.93 19.54 -2.18
CA ARG A 126 -6.25 19.31 -1.57
C ARG A 126 -6.20 18.28 -0.44
N ARG A 127 -5.39 17.22 -0.59
CA ARG A 127 -5.23 16.17 0.43
C ARG A 127 -4.19 16.50 1.51
N GLY A 128 -3.28 17.44 1.26
CA GLY A 128 -2.13 17.71 2.12
C GLY A 128 -1.02 16.64 2.05
N HIS A 129 -1.12 15.64 1.18
CA HIS A 129 -0.09 14.62 1.00
C HIS A 129 -0.14 13.93 -0.38
N ASP A 130 0.97 13.29 -0.75
CA ASP A 130 1.07 12.38 -1.90
C ASP A 130 1.13 10.92 -1.37
N PRO A 131 0.03 10.15 -1.50
CA PRO A 131 -0.04 8.78 -0.96
C PRO A 131 0.91 7.81 -1.66
N VAL A 132 1.03 7.90 -3.00
CA VAL A 132 1.86 6.97 -3.77
C VAL A 132 3.34 7.24 -3.49
N ARG A 133 3.75 8.52 -3.44
CA ARG A 133 5.11 8.90 -3.06
C ARG A 133 5.49 8.43 -1.65
N ARG A 134 4.57 8.56 -0.69
CA ARG A 134 4.79 8.11 0.69
C ARG A 134 4.96 6.59 0.79
N MET A 135 4.12 5.83 0.10
CA MET A 135 4.28 4.36 0.03
C MET A 135 5.60 3.97 -0.63
N ALA A 136 5.98 4.62 -1.73
CA ALA A 136 7.24 4.35 -2.43
C ALA A 136 8.47 4.66 -1.57
N LEU A 137 8.46 5.73 -0.77
CA LEU A 137 9.55 6.06 0.15
C LEU A 137 9.72 5.05 1.30
N VAL A 138 8.64 4.39 1.71
CA VAL A 138 8.73 3.30 2.70
C VAL A 138 9.18 1.99 2.05
N ALA A 139 8.86 1.80 0.77
CA ALA A 139 9.19 0.58 0.04
C ALA A 139 10.62 0.54 -0.50
N ALA A 140 11.25 1.70 -0.69
CA ALA A 140 12.64 1.86 -1.12
C ALA A 140 13.59 1.70 0.07
#